data_AF-A0A9E0T849-F1
#
_entry.id   AF-A0A9E0T849-F1
#
_cell.length_a   1.000
_cell.length_b   1.000
_cell.length_c   1.000
_cell.angle_alpha   90.00
_cell.angle_beta   90.00
_cell.angle_gamma   90.00
#
_symmetry.space_group_name_H-M   'P 1'
#
loop_
_entity.id
_entity.type
_entity.pdbx_description
1 polymer ?
#
loop_
_entity_poly.entity_id
_entity_poly.type
_entity_poly.pdbx_seq_one_letter_code
_entity_poly.pdbx_strand_id
1 'polypeptide(L)'
;MATPIFTAPDPQELIDAVDATHSALIKVRALLCMTYGNSGEAFRSMSGEYQDSFLWAISDLVDNAVAGFETVCEARDRAASPATSN
;
A
#
# COMPACT_ATOMS: atom_id res chain seq x y z
N MET A 1 21.65 -14.24 -29.43
CA MET A 1 21.36 -13.70 -28.08
C MET A 1 20.16 -12.78 -28.22
N ALA A 2 19.00 -13.20 -27.73
CA ALA A 2 17.77 -12.41 -27.83
C ALA A 2 17.74 -11.40 -26.67
N THR A 3 17.77 -10.12 -26.99
CA THR A 3 17.58 -9.02 -26.04
C THR A 3 16.10 -8.98 -25.64
N PRO A 4 15.73 -8.89 -24.34
CA PRO A 4 14.34 -8.66 -23.96
C PRO A 4 13.97 -7.23 -24.36
N ILE A 5 13.20 -7.08 -25.44
CA ILE A 5 13.02 -5.78 -26.12
C ILE A 5 11.98 -4.89 -25.44
N PHE A 6 10.95 -5.43 -24.77
CA PHE A 6 10.03 -4.64 -23.94
C PHE A 6 9.32 -5.62 -23.01
N THR A 7 9.79 -5.75 -21.76
CA THR A 7 9.03 -6.51 -20.77
C THR A 7 7.92 -5.57 -20.29
N ALA A 8 6.72 -5.72 -20.86
CA ALA A 8 5.51 -5.18 -20.25
C ALA A 8 5.50 -5.57 -18.75
N PRO A 9 4.98 -4.71 -17.85
CA PRO A 9 4.87 -5.07 -16.44
C PRO A 9 4.16 -6.42 -16.32
N ASP A 10 4.71 -7.33 -15.51
CA ASP A 10 4.09 -8.64 -15.29
C ASP A 10 2.66 -8.41 -14.78
N PRO A 11 1.63 -8.88 -15.51
CA PRO A 11 0.25 -8.69 -15.07
C PRO A 11 -0.01 -9.22 -13.67
N GLN A 12 0.71 -10.27 -13.25
CA GLN A 12 0.59 -10.82 -11.90
C GLN A 12 1.14 -9.86 -10.85
N GLU A 13 2.34 -9.31 -11.07
CA GLU A 13 2.96 -8.31 -10.19
C GLU A 13 2.04 -7.09 -9.98
N LEU A 14 1.37 -6.64 -11.05
CA LEU A 14 0.44 -5.52 -10.97
C LEU A 14 -0.81 -5.86 -10.13
N ILE A 15 -1.39 -7.05 -10.33
CA ILE A 15 -2.55 -7.51 -9.55
C ILE A 15 -2.17 -7.60 -8.06
N ASP A 16 -1.03 -8.22 -7.76
CA ASP A 16 -0.55 -8.39 -6.40
C ASP A 16 -0.31 -7.03 -5.72
N ALA A 17 0.26 -6.06 -6.45
CA ALA A 17 0.50 -4.72 -5.93
C ALA A 17 -0.81 -3.95 -5.64
N VAL A 18 -1.82 -4.06 -6.51
CA VAL A 18 -3.15 -3.48 -6.28
C VAL A 18 -3.83 -4.12 -5.08
N ASP A 19 -3.81 -5.45 -4.99
CA ASP A 19 -4.41 -6.20 -3.89
C ASP A 19 -3.75 -5.90 -2.55
N ALA A 20 -2.41 -5.79 -2.53
CA ALA A 20 -1.65 -5.39 -1.36
C ALA A 20 -2.03 -3.98 -0.89
N THR A 21 -2.07 -3.02 -1.82
CA THR A 21 -2.45 -1.63 -1.55
C THR A 21 -3.87 -1.55 -0.98
N HIS A 22 -4.82 -2.17 -1.65
CA HIS A 22 -6.24 -2.14 -1.26
C HIS A 22 -6.46 -2.81 0.10
N SER A 23 -5.87 -3.98 0.32
CA SER A 23 -5.98 -4.72 1.58
C SER A 23 -5.40 -3.94 2.75
N ALA A 24 -4.25 -3.30 2.56
CA ALA A 24 -3.63 -2.47 3.58
C ALA A 24 -4.50 -1.25 3.93
N LEU A 25 -5.02 -0.53 2.93
CA LEU A 25 -5.88 0.64 3.15
C LEU A 25 -7.21 0.29 3.85
N ILE A 26 -7.82 -0.85 3.54
CA ILE A 26 -9.03 -1.31 4.26
C ILE A 26 -8.71 -1.52 5.75
N LYS A 27 -7.59 -2.16 6.06
CA LYS A 27 -7.17 -2.40 7.45
C LYS A 27 -6.87 -1.09 8.17
N VAL A 28 -6.11 -0.18 7.55
CA VAL A 28 -5.84 1.16 8.09
C VAL A 28 -7.15 1.89 8.40
N ARG A 29 -8.09 1.91 7.45
CA ARG A 29 -9.39 2.56 7.64
C ARG A 29 -10.14 1.97 8.82
N ALA A 30 -10.19 0.64 8.93
CA ALA A 30 -10.87 -0.03 10.04
C ALA A 30 -10.23 0.30 11.39
N LEU A 31 -8.90 0.28 11.48
CA LEU A 31 -8.17 0.59 12.71
C LEU A 31 -8.30 2.06 13.10
N LEU A 32 -8.27 2.99 12.16
CA LEU A 32 -8.49 4.41 12.43
C LEU A 32 -9.92 4.69 12.94
N CYS A 33 -10.93 3.97 12.45
CA CYS A 33 -12.29 4.06 13.02
C CYS A 33 -12.34 3.71 14.51
N MET A 34 -11.37 2.94 15.01
CA MET A 34 -11.25 2.54 16.41
C MET A 34 -10.46 3.53 17.27
N THR A 35 -10.00 4.67 16.73
CA THR A 35 -9.27 5.69 17.51
C THR A 35 -10.12 6.91 17.87
N TYR A 36 -11.23 7.13 17.16
CA TYR A 36 -12.10 8.30 17.35
C TYR A 36 -13.57 7.93 17.63
N GLY A 37 -14.36 8.92 18.06
CA GLY A 37 -15.78 8.73 18.38
C GLY A 37 -16.03 7.78 19.56
N ASN A 38 -17.23 7.21 19.62
CA ASN A 38 -17.61 6.24 20.66
C ASN A 38 -16.81 4.94 20.53
N SER A 39 -16.52 4.49 19.32
CA SER A 39 -15.70 3.30 19.07
C SER A 39 -14.25 3.45 19.54
N GLY A 40 -13.77 4.70 19.69
CA GLY A 40 -12.42 5.01 20.16
C GLY A 40 -12.23 5.06 21.67
N GLU A 41 -13.28 4.87 22.47
CA GLU A 41 -13.15 4.82 23.93
C GLU A 41 -12.26 3.65 24.38
N ALA A 42 -12.36 2.50 23.71
CA ALA A 42 -11.51 1.36 23.98
C ALA A 42 -10.03 1.68 23.73
N PHE A 43 -9.69 2.30 22.60
CA PHE A 43 -8.32 2.74 22.31
C PHE A 43 -7.81 3.77 23.33
N ARG A 44 -8.61 4.80 23.63
CA ARG A 44 -8.20 5.86 24.57
C ARG A 44 -8.08 5.39 26.03
N SER A 45 -8.73 4.28 26.38
CA SER A 45 -8.62 3.66 27.70
C SER A 45 -7.49 2.63 27.81
N MET A 46 -6.84 2.27 26.70
CA MET A 46 -5.62 1.44 26.72
C MET A 46 -4.45 2.20 27.37
N SER A 47 -3.46 1.47 27.89
CA SER A 47 -2.20 2.08 28.33
C SER A 47 -1.46 2.71 27.14
N GLY A 48 -0.62 3.71 27.41
CA GLY A 48 0.13 4.41 26.36
C GLY A 48 0.97 3.49 25.48
N GLU A 49 1.58 2.46 26.05
CA GLU A 49 2.37 1.48 25.30
C GLU A 49 1.54 0.69 24.27
N TYR A 50 0.30 0.32 24.63
CA TYR A 50 -0.60 -0.35 23.69
C TYR A 50 -1.16 0.63 22.66
N GLN A 51 -1.41 1.88 23.02
CA GLN A 51 -1.81 2.92 22.06
C GLN A 51 -0.70 3.16 21.02
N ASP A 52 0.54 3.29 21.47
CA ASP A 52 1.70 3.46 20.59
C ASP A 52 1.87 2.25 19.67
N SER A 53 1.84 1.04 20.22
CA SER A 53 1.95 -0.20 19.42
C SER A 53 0.84 -0.31 18.37
N PHE A 54 -0.37 0.12 18.72
CA PHE A 54 -1.50 0.16 17.79
C PHE A 54 -1.28 1.17 16.66
N LEU A 55 -0.77 2.36 16.97
CA LEU A 55 -0.45 3.38 15.97
C LEU A 55 0.73 2.97 15.08
N TRP A 56 1.73 2.28 15.64
CA TRP A 56 2.83 1.68 14.86
C TRP A 56 2.30 0.64 13.87
N ALA A 57 1.38 -0.23 14.29
CA ALA A 57 0.77 -1.20 13.38
C ALA A 57 -0.01 -0.53 12.24
N ILE A 58 -0.64 0.62 12.50
CA ILE A 58 -1.26 1.43 11.43
C ILE A 58 -0.20 1.98 10.48
N SER A 59 0.92 2.49 11.01
CA SER A 59 2.04 2.99 10.20
C SER A 59 2.57 1.90 9.27
N ASP A 60 2.82 0.69 9.78
CA ASP A 60 3.32 -0.44 8.97
C ASP A 60 2.35 -0.79 7.83
N LEU A 61 1.04 -0.69 8.07
CA LEU A 61 0.04 -0.90 7.02
C LEU A 61 0.04 0.24 6.00
N VAL A 62 0.24 1.49 6.42
CA VAL A 62 0.38 2.62 5.49
C VAL A 62 1.62 2.44 4.62
N ASP A 63 2.76 2.04 5.19
CA ASP A 63 4.00 1.80 4.44
C ASP A 63 3.81 0.67 3.40
N ASN A 64 3.11 -0.41 3.76
CA ASN A 64 2.74 -1.46 2.82
C ASN A 64 1.84 -0.94 1.68
N ALA A 65 0.89 -0.06 2.00
CA ALA A 65 0.04 0.55 0.98
C ALA A 65 0.82 1.46 0.03
N VAL A 66 1.77 2.24 0.57
CA VAL A 66 2.65 3.10 -0.23
C VAL A 66 3.52 2.26 -1.15
N ALA A 67 4.17 1.22 -0.63
CA ALA A 67 5.02 0.33 -1.42
C ALA A 67 4.24 -0.33 -2.58
N GLY A 68 3.04 -0.85 -2.31
CA GLY A 68 2.18 -1.41 -3.36
C GLY A 68 1.78 -0.37 -4.40
N PHE A 69 1.46 0.86 -3.98
CA PHE A 69 1.11 1.95 -4.88
C PHE A 69 2.29 2.40 -5.76
N GLU A 70 3.49 2.47 -5.19
CA GLU A 70 4.72 2.78 -5.94
C GLU A 70 4.96 1.76 -7.06
N THR A 71 4.82 0.46 -6.78
CA THR A 71 4.91 -0.60 -7.82
C THR A 71 3.90 -0.38 -8.95
N VAL A 72 2.67 0.03 -8.63
CA VAL A 72 1.65 0.36 -9.65
C VAL A 72 2.05 1.58 -10.48
N CYS A 73 2.58 2.63 -9.85
CA CYS A 73 3.06 3.81 -10.53
C CYS A 73 4.25 3.50 -11.46
N GLU A 74 5.22 2.73 -11.00
CA GLU A 74 6.34 2.30 -11.81
C GLU A 74 5.88 1.46 -13.01
N ALA A 75 4.96 0.52 -12.80
CA ALA A 75 4.39 -0.28 -13.88
C ALA A 75 3.66 0.60 -14.92
N ARG A 76 2.91 1.60 -14.47
CA ARG A 76 2.24 2.59 -15.34
C ARG A 76 3.25 3.42 -16.12
N ASP A 77 4.30 3.92 -15.47
CA ASP A 77 5.29 4.80 -16.09
C ASP A 77 6.12 4.04 -17.13
N ARG A 78 6.44 2.76 -16.87
CA ARG A 78 7.01 1.84 -17.87
C ARG A 78 6.10 1.69 -19.10
N ALA A 79 4.79 1.55 -18.90
CA ALA A 79 3.83 1.44 -19.99
C ALA A 79 3.63 2.78 -20.76
N ALA A 80 3.81 3.91 -20.09
CA ALA A 80 3.66 5.26 -20.64
C ALA A 80 4.91 5.79 -21.38
N SER A 81 6.01 5.03 -21.40
CA SER A 81 7.22 5.33 -22.18
C SER A 81 7.32 4.47 -23.46
N PRO A 82 6.40 4.56 -24.43
CA PRO A 82 6.64 3.98 -25.74
C PRO A 82 7.54 4.95 -26.52
N ALA A 83 8.82 4.60 -26.65
CA ALA A 83 9.75 5.05 -27.69
C ALA A 83 9.59 6.48 -28.22
N THR A 84 10.31 7.44 -27.61
CA THR A 84 10.97 8.47 -28.44
C THR A 84 12.33 7.90 -28.85
N SER A 85 12.40 7.23 -30.00
CA SER A 85 13.66 7.08 -30.74
C SER A 85 13.37 6.81 -32.22
N ASN A 86 14.06 7.61 -33.03
CA ASN A 86 14.18 7.63 -34.50
C ASN A 86 14.34 6.27 -35.17
#